data_AF-A0A0P6X5B7-F1
#
_entry.id   AF-A0A0P6X5B7-F1
#
_cell.length_a   1.000
_cell.length_b   1.000
_cell.length_c   1.000
_cell.angle_alpha   90.00
_cell.angle_beta   90.00
_cell.angle_gamma   90.00
#
_symmetry.space_group_name_H-M   'P 1'
#
loop_
_entity.id
_entity.type
_entity.pdbx_description
1 polymer ?
#
loop_
_entity_poly.entity_id
_entity_poly.type
_entity_poly.pdbx_seq_one_letter_code
_entity_poly.pdbx_strand_id
1 'polypeptide(L)'
;MTFPNNQTVTQPDPWDIADNPPVNHGEYWGQVEIALWYCVLQKGVGKVPFDPQQHSVDQRRTSVEIKIFPIPEQNVSFDIKRDLIAESREWAGIVLKSIKALGLTAKEINGRYVRVKLASTGQTYTNGNGEDRERTTFEFVKAFASEAECKADFLSGGAAPVNTQPQATAHNSAQGTNGNGHNNGNSNGNQEKQTALNFLRIYVQNAARGQTDLNVIRSSLAANISTQPLLAKYFTVDSPETMQLLAEEMTK
;
A
#
# COMPACT_ATOMS: atom_id res chain seq x y z
N MET A 1 45.35 1.17 10.70
CA MET A 1 44.06 0.50 10.42
C MET A 1 43.01 1.23 11.22
N THR A 2 42.17 2.02 10.55
CA THR A 2 41.15 2.84 11.20
C THR A 2 39.80 2.33 10.72
N PHE A 3 39.00 1.77 11.62
CA PHE A 3 37.62 1.38 11.32
C PHE A 3 36.72 2.60 11.55
N PRO A 4 35.90 3.02 10.58
CA PRO A 4 34.84 3.99 10.86
C PRO A 4 33.61 3.24 11.38
N ASN A 5 33.21 3.50 12.62
CA ASN A 5 31.90 3.08 13.10
C ASN A 5 31.35 4.12 14.08
N ASN A 6 30.44 4.97 13.62
CA ASN A 6 29.22 5.27 14.37
C ASN A 6 28.23 6.02 13.46
N GLN A 7 27.27 5.30 12.89
CA GLN A 7 26.05 5.90 12.38
C GLN A 7 25.26 6.35 13.62
N THR A 8 25.20 7.65 13.89
CA THR A 8 24.32 8.20 14.91
C THR A 8 22.88 8.05 14.43
N VAL A 9 22.21 7.01 14.90
CA VAL A 9 20.75 6.91 14.84
C VAL A 9 20.21 7.95 15.82
N THR A 10 19.85 9.12 15.31
CA THR A 10 19.26 10.19 16.12
C THR A 10 17.86 9.75 16.52
N GLN A 11 17.69 9.32 17.76
CA GLN A 11 16.40 9.00 18.33
C GLN A 11 15.62 10.31 18.58
N PRO A 12 14.37 10.45 18.14
CA PRO A 12 13.58 11.66 18.33
C PRO A 12 13.36 11.98 19.82
N ASP A 13 13.27 13.27 20.14
CA ASP A 13 13.09 13.78 21.51
C ASP A 13 11.77 13.24 22.12
N PRO A 14 11.82 12.61 23.31
CA PRO A 14 10.62 12.19 24.02
C PRO A 14 9.59 13.31 24.28
N TRP A 15 10.02 14.57 24.39
CA TRP A 15 9.08 15.71 24.54
C TRP A 15 8.32 16.00 23.25
N ASP A 16 8.98 15.94 22.09
CA ASP A 16 8.32 16.05 20.79
C ASP A 16 7.30 14.93 20.57
N ILE A 17 7.62 13.71 21.02
CA ILE A 17 6.70 12.56 21.01
C ILE A 17 5.53 12.77 21.98
N ALA A 18 5.75 13.40 23.13
CA ALA A 18 4.69 13.63 24.12
C ALA A 18 3.71 14.73 23.66
N ASP A 19 4.22 15.80 23.04
CA ASP A 19 3.41 16.89 22.49
C ASP A 19 2.72 16.51 21.18
N ASN A 20 3.32 15.57 20.43
CA ASN A 20 2.78 15.03 19.17
C ASN A 20 2.76 13.49 19.23
N PRO A 21 1.89 12.91 20.07
CA PRO A 21 1.86 11.46 20.24
C PRO A 21 1.57 10.80 18.88
N PRO A 22 2.38 9.81 18.45
CA PRO A 22 2.06 9.04 17.26
C PRO A 22 0.69 8.39 17.49
N VAL A 23 -0.29 8.80 16.67
CA VAL A 23 -1.67 8.34 16.82
C VAL A 23 -1.71 6.82 16.67
N ASN A 24 -2.11 6.13 17.73
CA ASN A 24 -2.00 4.68 17.83
C ASN A 24 -3.07 3.92 17.02
N HIS A 25 -2.55 3.19 16.01
CA HIS A 25 -2.70 1.76 15.73
C HIS A 25 -4.03 1.19 15.21
N GLY A 26 -5.00 2.04 14.88
CA GLY A 26 -6.22 1.59 14.22
C GLY A 26 -6.28 1.89 12.74
N GLU A 27 -5.59 2.92 12.26
CA GLU A 27 -5.94 3.53 10.97
C GLU A 27 -4.74 3.80 10.06
N TYR A 28 -4.98 3.67 8.75
CA TYR A 28 -3.96 3.82 7.73
C TYR A 28 -4.51 4.64 6.56
N TRP A 29 -3.64 5.51 6.02
CA TRP A 29 -3.89 6.39 4.89
C TRP A 29 -2.95 5.97 3.77
N GLY A 30 -3.49 5.68 2.61
CA GLY A 30 -2.65 5.17 1.54
C GLY A 30 -3.43 4.81 0.30
N GLN A 31 -2.71 4.42 -0.73
CA GLN A 31 -3.33 3.92 -1.95
C GLN A 31 -3.64 2.43 -1.78
N VAL A 32 -4.89 2.04 -2.08
CA VAL A 32 -5.31 0.64 -2.00
C VAL A 32 -5.05 -0.08 -3.32
N GLU A 33 -4.60 -1.33 -3.21
CA GLU A 33 -4.62 -2.31 -4.28
C GLU A 33 -5.49 -3.50 -3.88
N ILE A 34 -6.34 -3.95 -4.81
CA ILE A 34 -7.13 -5.17 -4.66
C ILE A 34 -6.83 -6.10 -5.83
N ALA A 35 -6.31 -7.29 -5.51
CA ALA A 35 -6.10 -8.37 -6.46
C ALA A 35 -7.16 -9.46 -6.28
N LEU A 36 -7.80 -9.84 -7.39
CA LEU A 36 -8.85 -10.85 -7.43
C LEU A 36 -8.44 -11.99 -8.37
N TRP A 37 -8.56 -13.23 -7.91
CA TRP A 37 -8.26 -14.41 -8.71
C TRP A 37 -9.07 -15.60 -8.23
N TYR A 38 -9.34 -16.56 -9.13
CA TYR A 38 -10.04 -17.79 -8.77
C TYR A 38 -9.07 -18.75 -8.09
N CYS A 39 -9.45 -19.25 -6.92
CA CYS A 39 -8.65 -20.16 -6.11
C CYS A 39 -9.45 -21.40 -5.69
N VAL A 40 -8.74 -22.45 -5.28
CA VAL A 40 -9.27 -23.53 -4.45
C VAL A 40 -8.59 -23.51 -3.09
N LEU A 41 -9.26 -24.04 -2.07
CA LEU A 41 -8.68 -24.21 -0.73
C LEU A 41 -8.16 -25.64 -0.58
N GLN A 42 -6.85 -25.81 -0.55
CA GLN A 42 -6.20 -27.10 -0.35
C GLN A 42 -5.73 -27.25 1.10
N LYS A 43 -6.15 -28.34 1.76
CA LYS A 43 -5.78 -28.63 3.14
C LYS A 43 -4.24 -28.67 3.29
N GLY A 44 -3.72 -27.92 4.26
CA GLY A 44 -2.28 -27.85 4.54
C GLY A 44 -1.49 -26.91 3.62
N VAL A 45 -2.08 -26.43 2.52
CA VAL A 45 -1.42 -25.51 1.56
C VAL A 45 -2.05 -24.12 1.59
N GLY A 46 -3.37 -24.03 1.77
CA GLY A 46 -4.11 -22.77 1.72
C GLY A 46 -4.71 -22.53 0.34
N LYS A 47 -4.59 -21.29 -0.17
CA LYS A 47 -5.17 -20.90 -1.46
C LYS A 47 -4.24 -21.31 -2.60
N VAL A 48 -4.80 -21.96 -3.62
CA VAL A 48 -4.06 -22.43 -4.80
C VAL A 48 -4.82 -21.99 -6.07
N PRO A 49 -4.15 -21.57 -7.17
CA PRO A 49 -4.84 -21.19 -8.41
C PRO A 49 -5.84 -22.24 -8.88
N PHE A 50 -7.05 -21.79 -9.23
CA PHE A 50 -8.08 -22.67 -9.79
C PHE A 50 -7.71 -23.05 -11.23
N ASP A 51 -7.31 -24.30 -11.41
CA ASP A 51 -7.24 -24.96 -12.72
C ASP A 51 -8.57 -25.70 -13.04
N PRO A 52 -9.32 -25.31 -14.09
CA PRO A 52 -10.57 -25.98 -14.48
C PRO A 52 -10.39 -27.41 -15.02
N GLN A 53 -9.17 -27.84 -15.38
CA GLN A 53 -8.89 -29.21 -15.81
C GLN A 53 -8.68 -30.15 -14.62
N GLN A 54 -8.26 -29.62 -13.47
CA GLN A 54 -7.91 -30.40 -12.28
C GLN A 54 -8.93 -30.25 -11.14
N HIS A 55 -9.64 -29.13 -11.09
CA HIS A 55 -10.56 -28.81 -10.00
C HIS A 55 -12.01 -28.74 -10.47
N SER A 56 -12.92 -29.16 -9.60
CA SER A 56 -14.36 -28.98 -9.83
C SER A 56 -14.77 -27.51 -9.64
N VAL A 57 -15.77 -27.05 -10.41
CA VAL A 57 -16.30 -25.68 -10.30
C VAL A 57 -16.83 -25.38 -8.90
N ASP A 58 -17.38 -26.37 -8.19
CA ASP A 58 -17.92 -26.21 -6.83
C ASP A 58 -16.82 -25.95 -5.77
N GLN A 59 -15.58 -26.33 -6.05
CA GLN A 59 -14.42 -26.03 -5.20
C GLN A 59 -13.87 -24.63 -5.45
N ARG A 60 -14.24 -23.98 -6.56
CA ARG A 60 -13.78 -22.64 -6.91
C ARG A 60 -14.26 -21.62 -5.87
N ARG A 61 -13.36 -20.76 -5.45
CA ARG A 61 -13.59 -19.57 -4.64
C ARG A 61 -12.97 -18.37 -5.33
N THR A 62 -13.32 -17.18 -4.88
CA THR A 62 -12.62 -15.96 -5.31
C THR A 62 -11.74 -15.45 -4.17
N SER A 63 -10.43 -15.46 -4.38
CA SER A 63 -9.50 -14.81 -3.47
C SER A 63 -9.60 -13.30 -3.61
N VAL A 64 -9.47 -12.60 -2.49
CA VAL A 64 -9.45 -11.14 -2.40
C VAL A 64 -8.23 -10.74 -1.57
N GLU A 65 -7.19 -10.30 -2.26
CA GLU A 65 -5.97 -9.79 -1.63
C GLU A 65 -6.03 -8.26 -1.63
N ILE A 66 -5.98 -7.67 -0.44
CA ILE A 66 -6.02 -6.22 -0.25
C ILE A 66 -4.67 -5.80 0.29
N LYS A 67 -4.04 -4.82 -0.35
CA LYS A 67 -2.83 -4.17 0.14
C LYS A 67 -3.06 -2.67 0.21
N ILE A 68 -2.64 -2.06 1.32
CA ILE A 68 -2.59 -0.61 1.47
C ILE A 68 -1.12 -0.21 1.39
N PHE A 69 -0.81 0.72 0.50
CA PHE A 69 0.50 1.36 0.41
C PHE A 69 0.40 2.70 1.14
N PRO A 70 0.95 2.81 2.35
CA PRO A 70 0.90 4.03 3.15
C PRO A 70 1.46 5.24 2.41
N ILE A 71 0.89 6.41 2.69
CA ILE A 71 1.59 7.66 2.39
C ILE A 71 2.88 7.74 3.22
N PRO A 72 3.99 8.29 2.68
CA PRO A 72 5.28 8.33 3.36
C PRO A 72 5.25 9.00 4.74
N GLU A 73 4.39 10.00 4.91
CA GLU A 73 4.25 10.80 6.13
C GLU A 73 3.75 9.98 7.32
N GLN A 74 3.13 8.82 7.09
CA GLN A 74 2.76 7.90 8.16
C GLN A 74 3.93 7.10 8.74
N ASN A 75 5.07 7.07 8.05
CA ASN A 75 6.27 6.32 8.44
C ASN A 75 6.00 4.83 8.78
N VAL A 76 5.09 4.19 8.03
CA VAL A 76 4.78 2.76 8.20
C VAL A 76 5.70 1.93 7.32
N SER A 77 6.49 1.06 7.94
CA SER A 77 7.48 0.21 7.27
C SER A 77 7.04 -1.25 7.06
N PHE A 78 5.90 -1.65 7.64
CA PHE A 78 5.37 -3.02 7.53
C PHE A 78 4.28 -3.12 6.45
N ASP A 79 4.11 -4.33 5.91
CA ASP A 79 3.04 -4.64 4.95
C ASP A 79 1.66 -4.51 5.61
N ILE A 80 0.83 -3.58 5.14
CA ILE A 80 -0.59 -3.51 5.50
C ILE A 80 -1.38 -4.30 4.46
N LYS A 81 -1.61 -5.57 4.74
CA LYS A 81 -2.34 -6.46 3.83
C LYS A 81 -3.36 -7.34 4.53
N ARG A 82 -4.40 -7.75 3.81
CA ARG A 82 -5.37 -8.76 4.22
C ARG A 82 -5.65 -9.70 3.05
N ASP A 83 -5.67 -10.98 3.34
CA ASP A 83 -5.92 -12.02 2.36
C ASP A 83 -7.21 -12.77 2.70
N LEU A 84 -8.23 -12.59 1.86
CA LEU A 84 -9.62 -12.94 2.15
C LEU A 84 -10.23 -13.82 1.06
N ILE A 85 -11.39 -14.39 1.35
CA ILE A 85 -12.22 -15.09 0.37
C ILE A 85 -13.48 -14.25 0.18
N ALA A 86 -13.91 -14.02 -1.06
CA ALA A 86 -15.06 -13.18 -1.37
C ALA A 86 -16.35 -13.70 -0.71
N GLU A 87 -16.45 -15.02 -0.54
CA GLU A 87 -17.57 -15.70 0.10
C GLU A 87 -17.49 -15.67 1.65
N SER A 88 -16.41 -15.12 2.23
CA SER A 88 -16.24 -15.03 3.67
C SER A 88 -17.12 -13.93 4.29
N ARG A 89 -17.56 -14.15 5.53
CA ARG A 89 -18.30 -13.13 6.32
C ARG A 89 -17.46 -11.88 6.58
N GLU A 90 -16.15 -12.02 6.67
CA GLU A 90 -15.21 -10.91 6.87
C GLU A 90 -15.25 -9.95 5.68
N TRP A 91 -15.08 -10.49 4.45
CA TRP A 91 -15.19 -9.68 3.24
C TRP A 91 -16.59 -9.10 3.06
N ALA A 92 -17.63 -9.95 3.06
CA ALA A 92 -18.98 -9.50 2.75
C ALA A 92 -19.57 -8.57 3.83
N GLY A 93 -19.29 -8.85 5.11
CA GLY A 93 -19.92 -8.19 6.25
C GLY A 93 -19.23 -6.91 6.72
N ILE A 94 -17.91 -6.79 6.54
CA ILE A 94 -17.13 -5.65 7.03
C ILE A 94 -16.54 -4.90 5.84
N VAL A 95 -15.66 -5.55 5.07
CA VAL A 95 -14.86 -4.87 4.04
C VAL A 95 -15.74 -4.35 2.91
N LEU A 96 -16.45 -5.23 2.20
CA LEU A 96 -17.33 -4.87 1.09
C LEU A 96 -18.47 -3.96 1.54
N LYS A 97 -18.98 -4.16 2.76
CA LYS A 97 -20.01 -3.31 3.34
C LYS A 97 -19.52 -1.87 3.50
N SER A 98 -18.31 -1.67 4.02
CA SER A 98 -17.70 -0.34 4.17
C SER A 98 -17.42 0.33 2.83
N ILE A 99 -16.93 -0.41 1.82
CA ILE A 99 -16.73 0.11 0.45
C ILE A 99 -18.06 0.59 -0.15
N LYS A 100 -19.14 -0.20 0.00
CA LYS A 100 -20.48 0.18 -0.48
C LYS A 100 -21.07 1.37 0.28
N ALA A 101 -20.76 1.52 1.57
CA ALA A 101 -21.18 2.68 2.35
C ALA A 101 -20.55 3.98 1.83
N LEU A 102 -19.39 3.92 1.18
CA LEU A 102 -18.77 5.02 0.46
C LEU A 102 -19.36 5.27 -0.94
N GLY A 103 -20.38 4.50 -1.35
CA GLY A 103 -20.97 4.58 -2.69
C GLY A 103 -20.10 4.01 -3.81
N LEU A 104 -19.12 3.17 -3.47
CA LEU A 104 -18.16 2.59 -4.41
C LEU A 104 -18.32 1.07 -4.52
N THR A 105 -17.81 0.51 -5.61
CA THR A 105 -17.62 -0.94 -5.79
C THR A 105 -16.17 -1.35 -5.50
N ALA A 106 -15.92 -2.65 -5.33
CA ALA A 106 -14.58 -3.20 -5.16
C ALA A 106 -13.64 -2.89 -6.34
N LYS A 107 -14.20 -2.74 -7.56
CA LYS A 107 -13.43 -2.34 -8.73
C LYS A 107 -13.06 -0.86 -8.70
N GLU A 108 -13.98 0.00 -8.26
CA GLU A 108 -13.77 1.45 -8.25
C GLU A 108 -12.89 1.94 -7.09
N ILE A 109 -12.88 1.22 -5.97
CA ILE A 109 -11.99 1.55 -4.84
C ILE A 109 -10.53 1.18 -5.17
N ASN A 110 -10.30 0.18 -6.01
CA ASN A 110 -8.96 -0.27 -6.39
C ASN A 110 -8.17 0.88 -7.05
N GLY A 111 -6.96 1.15 -6.55
CA GLY A 111 -6.10 2.25 -7.00
C GLY A 111 -6.44 3.62 -6.40
N ARG A 112 -7.52 3.77 -5.60
CA ARG A 112 -7.82 5.04 -4.92
C ARG A 112 -6.97 5.23 -3.68
N TYR A 113 -6.81 6.49 -3.27
CA TYR A 113 -6.32 6.80 -1.94
C TYR A 113 -7.45 6.66 -0.93
N VAL A 114 -7.18 6.04 0.21
CA VAL A 114 -8.18 5.69 1.21
C VAL A 114 -7.67 5.94 2.62
N ARG A 115 -8.60 6.13 3.54
CA ARG A 115 -8.40 5.96 4.97
C ARG A 115 -9.10 4.67 5.36
N VAL A 116 -8.35 3.73 5.91
CA VAL A 116 -8.87 2.47 6.44
C VAL A 116 -8.68 2.41 7.94
N LYS A 117 -9.57 1.68 8.60
CA LYS A 117 -9.47 1.31 10.01
C LYS A 117 -9.38 -0.21 10.13
N LEU A 118 -8.65 -0.69 11.12
CA LEU A 118 -8.66 -2.07 11.57
C LEU A 118 -9.88 -2.29 12.45
N ALA A 119 -10.85 -3.01 11.91
CA ALA A 119 -12.05 -3.43 12.62
C ALA A 119 -11.90 -4.87 13.12
N SER A 120 -12.43 -5.14 14.31
CA SER A 120 -12.55 -6.50 14.82
C SER A 120 -13.43 -7.35 13.92
N THR A 121 -13.04 -8.61 13.69
CA THR A 121 -13.89 -9.61 13.04
C THR A 121 -14.76 -10.40 14.00
N GLY A 122 -14.61 -10.17 15.32
CA GLY A 122 -15.25 -10.94 16.39
C GLY A 122 -14.67 -12.34 16.59
N GLN A 123 -13.56 -12.68 15.92
CA GLN A 123 -12.85 -13.94 16.10
C GLN A 123 -11.56 -13.71 16.87
N THR A 124 -11.22 -14.62 17.79
CA THR A 124 -9.93 -14.62 18.48
C THR A 124 -9.06 -15.75 17.95
N TYR A 125 -7.74 -15.58 18.06
CA TYR A 125 -6.75 -16.61 17.80
C TYR A 125 -5.65 -16.51 18.84
N THR A 126 -5.14 -17.65 19.28
CA THR A 126 -3.97 -17.68 20.17
C THR A 126 -2.72 -17.50 19.33
N ASN A 127 -1.91 -16.49 19.66
CA ASN A 127 -0.64 -16.26 18.98
C ASN A 127 0.44 -17.25 19.44
N GLY A 128 1.63 -17.20 18.82
CA GLY A 128 2.76 -18.06 19.21
C GLY A 128 3.27 -17.88 20.64
N ASN A 129 2.87 -16.82 21.33
CA ASN A 129 3.22 -16.52 22.71
C ASN A 129 2.14 -17.00 23.71
N GLY A 130 1.08 -17.66 23.25
CA GLY A 130 -0.02 -18.13 24.10
C GLY A 130 -1.03 -17.04 24.47
N GLU A 131 -0.98 -15.87 23.83
CA GLU A 131 -1.94 -14.78 24.06
C GLU A 131 -3.10 -14.86 23.08
N ASP A 132 -4.32 -14.75 23.59
CA ASP A 132 -5.50 -14.59 22.75
C ASP A 132 -5.51 -13.18 22.14
N ARG A 133 -5.48 -13.12 20.82
CA ARG A 133 -5.58 -11.89 20.04
C ARG A 133 -6.84 -11.88 19.21
N GLU A 134 -7.42 -10.70 19.09
CA GLU A 134 -8.54 -10.48 18.21
C GLU A 134 -8.06 -10.38 16.76
N ARG A 135 -8.75 -11.08 15.88
CA ARG A 135 -8.52 -10.99 14.44
C ARG A 135 -9.15 -9.69 13.93
N THR A 136 -8.40 -8.97 13.12
CA THR A 136 -8.84 -7.69 12.54
C THR A 136 -8.84 -7.73 11.02
N THR A 137 -9.71 -6.91 10.43
CA THR A 137 -9.83 -6.70 8.99
C THR A 137 -9.93 -5.22 8.65
N PHE A 138 -9.97 -4.88 7.35
CA PHE A 138 -10.12 -3.49 6.93
C PHE A 138 -11.59 -3.04 6.93
N GLU A 139 -11.82 -1.85 7.47
CA GLU A 139 -13.01 -1.05 7.28
C GLU A 139 -12.61 0.22 6.55
N PHE A 140 -13.18 0.46 5.37
CA PHE A 140 -12.91 1.66 4.58
C PHE A 140 -13.72 2.84 5.14
N VAL A 141 -13.00 3.82 5.69
CA VAL A 141 -13.59 5.00 6.35
C VAL A 141 -13.80 6.14 5.37
N LYS A 142 -12.86 6.33 4.43
CA LYS A 142 -12.92 7.41 3.44
C LYS A 142 -12.16 7.02 2.18
N ALA A 143 -12.60 7.54 1.04
CA ALA A 143 -11.89 7.49 -0.23
C ALA A 143 -11.62 8.92 -0.71
N PHE A 144 -10.44 9.14 -1.27
CA PHE A 144 -9.94 10.43 -1.73
C PHE A 144 -9.73 10.38 -3.24
N ALA A 145 -9.86 11.54 -3.90
CA ALA A 145 -9.62 11.64 -5.34
C ALA A 145 -8.11 11.70 -5.66
N SER A 146 -7.29 12.16 -4.70
CA SER A 146 -5.86 12.35 -4.88
C SER A 146 -5.05 12.05 -3.62
N GLU A 147 -3.74 11.86 -3.82
CA GLU A 147 -2.78 11.76 -2.73
C GLU A 147 -2.81 12.99 -1.83
N ALA A 148 -2.92 14.18 -2.41
CA ALA A 148 -2.91 15.45 -1.66
C ALA A 148 -4.09 15.55 -0.69
N GLU A 149 -5.28 15.14 -1.10
CA GLU A 149 -6.46 15.07 -0.22
C GLU A 149 -6.28 14.04 0.90
N CYS A 150 -5.69 12.89 0.58
CA CYS A 150 -5.38 11.85 1.56
C CYS A 150 -4.38 12.33 2.61
N LYS A 151 -3.33 13.05 2.18
CA LYS A 151 -2.36 13.68 3.06
C LYS A 151 -2.98 14.77 3.92
N ALA A 152 -3.80 15.62 3.33
CA ALA A 152 -4.51 16.65 4.08
C ALA A 152 -5.42 16.05 5.16
N ASP A 153 -6.12 14.94 4.86
CA ASP A 153 -6.94 14.23 5.85
C ASP A 153 -6.09 13.67 7.00
N PHE A 154 -4.97 13.03 6.68
CA PHE A 154 -4.00 12.54 7.68
C PHE A 154 -3.52 13.67 8.61
N LEU A 155 -3.10 14.80 8.03
CA LEU A 155 -2.61 15.97 8.77
C LEU A 155 -3.72 16.67 9.58
N SER A 156 -4.96 16.66 9.10
CA SER A 156 -6.11 17.26 9.79
C SER A 156 -6.67 16.40 10.93
N GLY A 157 -6.41 15.09 10.92
CA GLY A 157 -6.89 14.12 11.90
C GLY A 157 -6.17 14.16 13.26
N GLY A 158 -5.26 15.11 13.47
CA GLY A 158 -4.47 15.22 14.70
C GLY A 158 -3.19 14.38 14.74
N ALA A 159 -2.83 13.71 13.63
CA ALA A 159 -1.45 13.30 13.42
C ALA A 159 -0.68 14.56 13.01
N ALA A 160 -0.07 15.23 13.99
CA ALA A 160 0.71 16.42 13.71
C ALA A 160 1.76 16.09 12.63
N PRO A 161 1.92 16.94 11.60
CA PRO A 161 3.11 16.87 10.78
C PRO A 161 4.32 16.95 11.71
N VAL A 162 5.34 16.11 11.47
CA VAL A 162 6.70 16.47 11.92
C VAL A 162 6.93 17.88 11.41
N ASN A 163 6.96 18.83 12.34
CA ASN A 163 6.81 20.24 12.07
C ASN A 163 7.96 20.71 11.17
N THR A 164 7.68 21.02 9.90
CA THR A 164 8.41 22.08 9.22
C THR A 164 7.89 23.40 9.79
N GLN A 165 8.56 23.81 10.86
CA GLN A 165 8.21 24.97 11.67
C GLN A 165 7.96 26.23 10.79
N PRO A 166 6.79 26.88 10.90
CA PRO A 166 6.56 28.20 10.32
C PRO A 166 7.19 29.26 11.23
N GLN A 167 8.22 29.97 10.76
CA GLN A 167 8.79 31.11 11.48
C GLN A 167 8.28 32.42 10.88
N ALA A 168 7.39 33.10 11.61
CA ALA A 168 7.06 34.50 11.36
C ALA A 168 7.87 35.42 12.29
N THR A 169 8.59 36.34 11.64
CA THR A 169 8.99 37.71 12.01
C THR A 169 10.05 37.98 13.08
N ALA A 170 11.19 38.44 12.53
CA ALA A 170 11.93 39.69 12.80
C ALA A 170 12.89 39.74 13.98
N HIS A 171 14.19 39.89 13.65
CA HIS A 171 15.06 40.97 14.15
C HIS A 171 16.16 41.27 13.10
N ASN A 172 16.36 42.57 12.81
CA ASN A 172 17.35 43.12 11.89
C ASN A 172 18.79 42.84 12.35
N SER A 173 19.72 42.61 11.40
CA SER A 173 21.01 43.33 11.27
C SER A 173 21.89 42.79 10.11
N ALA A 174 22.41 43.73 9.32
CA ALA A 174 23.68 43.71 8.56
C ALA A 174 23.89 42.74 7.37
N GLN A 175 23.54 43.26 6.18
CA GLN A 175 24.38 43.40 4.97
C GLN A 175 25.64 42.51 4.82
N GLY A 176 25.59 41.60 3.85
CA GLY A 176 26.74 40.85 3.33
C GLY A 176 26.39 40.09 2.04
N THR A 177 26.78 40.65 0.91
CA THR A 177 26.59 40.15 -0.46
C THR A 177 27.47 38.91 -0.72
N ASN A 178 26.92 37.79 -1.22
CA ASN A 178 27.41 37.02 -2.38
C ASN A 178 26.77 35.61 -2.51
N GLY A 179 26.25 35.37 -3.72
CA GLY A 179 26.08 34.12 -4.48
C GLY A 179 26.05 32.75 -3.76
N ASN A 180 24.94 32.02 -3.92
CA ASN A 180 24.79 30.94 -4.91
C ASN A 180 23.53 30.13 -4.58
N GLY A 181 22.41 30.46 -5.24
CA GLY A 181 21.17 29.70 -5.11
C GLY A 181 21.26 28.37 -5.86
N HIS A 182 21.13 27.26 -5.13
CA HIS A 182 20.76 25.97 -5.70
C HIS A 182 19.46 25.51 -5.02
N ASN A 183 18.34 25.89 -5.64
CA ASN A 183 17.05 25.24 -5.39
C ASN A 183 17.13 23.82 -5.97
N ASN A 184 17.23 22.81 -5.11
CA ASN A 184 16.97 21.43 -5.53
C ASN A 184 15.50 21.09 -5.26
N GLY A 185 14.64 21.52 -6.17
CA GLY A 185 13.27 21.02 -6.27
C GLY A 185 13.25 19.80 -7.18
N ASN A 186 13.41 18.59 -6.65
CA ASN A 186 13.06 17.35 -7.37
C ASN A 186 12.98 16.11 -6.46
N SER A 187 12.24 16.17 -5.33
CA SER A 187 12.04 14.98 -4.47
C SER A 187 10.72 14.25 -4.72
N ASN A 188 9.71 14.90 -5.30
CA ASN A 188 8.40 14.27 -5.53
C ASN A 188 8.41 13.22 -6.64
N GLY A 189 9.09 13.47 -7.76
CA GLY A 189 9.03 12.57 -8.93
C GLY A 189 9.65 11.20 -8.68
N ASN A 190 10.66 11.11 -7.80
CA ASN A 190 11.36 9.87 -7.51
C ASN A 190 10.57 8.98 -6.53
N GLN A 191 9.87 9.59 -5.56
CA GLN A 191 9.01 8.88 -4.61
C GLN A 191 7.74 8.34 -5.28
N GLU A 192 7.14 9.14 -6.17
CA GLU A 192 5.97 8.71 -6.96
C GLU A 192 6.33 7.55 -7.90
N LYS A 193 7.49 7.61 -8.58
CA LYS A 193 7.99 6.51 -9.42
C LYS A 193 8.26 5.24 -8.60
N GLN A 194 8.81 5.36 -7.40
CA GLN A 194 9.06 4.21 -6.51
C GLN A 194 7.75 3.55 -6.05
N THR A 195 6.73 4.36 -5.76
CA THR A 195 5.39 3.86 -5.43
C THR A 195 4.80 3.11 -6.63
N ALA A 196 4.85 3.72 -7.81
CA ALA A 196 4.41 3.09 -9.06
C ALA A 196 5.15 1.77 -9.34
N LEU A 197 6.45 1.66 -9.03
CA LEU A 197 7.22 0.42 -9.19
C LEU A 197 6.71 -0.70 -8.26
N ASN A 198 6.32 -0.34 -7.03
CA ASN A 198 5.75 -1.30 -6.09
C ASN A 198 4.40 -1.85 -6.56
N PHE A 199 3.55 -1.00 -7.15
CA PHE A 199 2.31 -1.45 -7.80
C PHE A 199 2.61 -2.36 -8.99
N LEU A 200 3.54 -1.95 -9.87
CA LEU A 200 3.91 -2.72 -11.04
C LEU A 200 4.32 -4.15 -10.69
N ARG A 201 5.07 -4.35 -9.59
CA ARG A 201 5.45 -5.68 -9.12
C ARG A 201 4.25 -6.57 -8.80
N ILE A 202 3.22 -6.04 -8.14
CA ILE A 202 2.03 -6.84 -7.81
C ILE A 202 1.22 -7.16 -9.07
N TYR A 203 1.09 -6.21 -10.00
CA TYR A 203 0.44 -6.47 -11.29
C TYR A 203 1.18 -7.54 -12.11
N VAL A 204 2.51 -7.54 -12.10
CA VAL A 204 3.33 -8.60 -12.73
C VAL A 204 3.06 -9.96 -12.07
N GLN A 205 3.13 -10.03 -10.73
CA GLN A 205 2.85 -11.25 -9.98
C GLN A 205 1.45 -11.80 -10.26
N ASN A 206 0.45 -10.93 -10.31
CA ASN A 206 -0.93 -11.30 -10.60
C ASN A 206 -1.10 -11.78 -12.05
N ALA A 207 -0.48 -11.11 -13.01
CA ALA A 207 -0.55 -11.49 -14.42
C ALA A 207 0.14 -12.83 -14.70
N ALA A 208 1.23 -13.14 -14.00
CA ALA A 208 1.97 -14.39 -14.11
C ALA A 208 1.34 -15.56 -13.31
N ARG A 209 0.45 -15.28 -12.36
CA ARG A 209 -0.11 -16.31 -11.46
C ARG A 209 -0.92 -17.36 -12.22
N GLY A 210 -0.41 -18.60 -12.24
CA GLY A 210 -1.06 -19.72 -12.94
C GLY A 210 -1.02 -19.59 -14.46
N GLN A 211 -0.20 -18.70 -15.01
CA GLN A 211 -0.01 -18.49 -16.44
C GLN A 211 1.46 -18.70 -16.79
N THR A 212 1.72 -19.39 -17.91
CA THR A 212 3.08 -19.67 -18.39
C THR A 212 3.36 -19.07 -19.76
N ASP A 213 2.33 -18.63 -20.50
CA ASP A 213 2.49 -17.96 -21.78
C ASP A 213 2.82 -16.48 -21.58
N LEU A 214 4.06 -16.12 -21.89
CA LEU A 214 4.59 -14.76 -21.78
C LEU A 214 3.76 -13.73 -22.58
N ASN A 215 3.19 -14.09 -23.73
CA ASN A 215 2.39 -13.17 -24.53
C ASN A 215 1.06 -12.86 -23.86
N VAL A 216 0.45 -13.85 -23.20
CA VAL A 216 -0.78 -13.68 -22.43
C VAL A 216 -0.52 -12.82 -21.19
N ILE A 217 0.58 -13.06 -20.48
CA ILE A 217 1.00 -12.27 -19.31
C ILE A 217 1.21 -10.81 -19.71
N ARG A 218 1.98 -10.57 -20.78
CA ARG A 218 2.26 -9.21 -21.29
C ARG A 218 0.99 -8.48 -21.72
N SER A 219 0.08 -9.18 -22.40
CA SER A 219 -1.19 -8.58 -22.85
C SER A 219 -2.08 -8.17 -21.67
N SER A 220 -2.20 -9.04 -20.66
CA SER A 220 -2.93 -8.75 -19.42
C SER A 220 -2.30 -7.58 -18.65
N LEU A 221 -0.96 -7.58 -18.54
CA LEU A 221 -0.23 -6.53 -17.85
C LEU A 221 -0.36 -5.17 -18.56
N ALA A 222 -0.28 -5.13 -19.89
CA ALA A 222 -0.47 -3.89 -20.66
C ALA A 222 -1.87 -3.28 -20.46
N ALA A 223 -2.91 -4.11 -20.45
CA ALA A 223 -4.27 -3.67 -20.14
C ALA A 223 -4.38 -3.11 -18.71
N ASN A 224 -3.74 -3.75 -17.73
CA ASN A 224 -3.75 -3.27 -16.35
C ASN A 224 -2.95 -1.98 -16.16
N ILE A 225 -1.76 -1.85 -16.76
CA ILE A 225 -0.94 -0.63 -16.70
C ILE A 225 -1.70 0.55 -17.30
N SER A 226 -2.31 0.39 -18.48
CA SER A 226 -3.02 1.47 -19.17
C SER A 226 -4.25 1.97 -18.43
N THR A 227 -4.90 1.12 -17.62
CA THR A 227 -6.06 1.51 -16.80
C THR A 227 -5.67 2.23 -15.50
N GLN A 228 -4.37 2.25 -15.15
CA GLN A 228 -3.87 2.89 -13.94
C GLN A 228 -3.01 4.12 -14.28
N PRO A 229 -3.51 5.35 -14.07
CA PRO A 229 -2.80 6.58 -14.43
C PRO A 229 -1.39 6.68 -13.83
N LEU A 230 -1.21 6.22 -12.58
CA LEU A 230 0.08 6.22 -11.90
C LEU A 230 1.09 5.28 -12.58
N LEU A 231 0.65 4.10 -13.02
CA LEU A 231 1.52 3.16 -13.73
C LEU A 231 1.81 3.64 -15.15
N ALA A 232 0.77 4.04 -15.90
CA ALA A 232 0.90 4.53 -17.26
C ALA A 232 1.78 5.79 -17.38
N LYS A 233 1.90 6.57 -16.30
CA LYS A 233 2.80 7.74 -16.23
C LYS A 233 4.28 7.36 -16.23
N TYR A 234 4.65 6.22 -15.65
CA TYR A 234 6.06 5.85 -15.44
C TYR A 234 6.51 4.59 -16.19
N PHE A 235 5.59 3.70 -16.55
CA PHE A 235 5.90 2.38 -17.06
C PHE A 235 5.01 1.98 -18.24
N THR A 236 5.57 1.13 -19.09
CA THR A 236 4.86 0.40 -20.14
C THR A 236 5.25 -1.08 -20.05
N VAL A 237 4.52 -1.96 -20.75
CA VAL A 237 4.86 -3.39 -20.79
C VAL A 237 6.28 -3.68 -21.32
N ASP A 238 6.85 -2.73 -22.08
CA ASP A 238 8.19 -2.82 -22.67
C ASP A 238 9.26 -2.08 -21.87
N SER A 239 8.90 -1.41 -20.77
CA SER A 239 9.87 -0.69 -19.95
C SER A 239 10.89 -1.66 -19.32
N PRO A 240 12.18 -1.27 -19.19
CA PRO A 240 13.22 -2.13 -18.62
C PRO A 240 12.86 -2.70 -17.25
N GLU A 241 12.27 -1.88 -16.38
CA GLU A 241 11.81 -2.30 -15.05
C GLU A 241 10.70 -3.35 -15.12
N THR A 242 9.76 -3.22 -16.07
CA THR A 242 8.69 -4.22 -16.27
C THR A 242 9.25 -5.54 -16.81
N MET A 243 10.19 -5.47 -17.75
CA MET A 243 10.85 -6.65 -18.31
C MET A 243 11.67 -7.40 -17.26
N GLN A 244 12.35 -6.68 -16.38
CA GLN A 244 13.10 -7.27 -15.28
C GLN A 244 12.17 -7.99 -14.30
N LEU A 245 11.09 -7.34 -13.88
CA LEU A 245 10.10 -7.95 -12.98
C LEU A 245 9.45 -9.19 -13.60
N LEU A 246 9.14 -9.16 -14.90
CA LEU A 246 8.63 -10.33 -15.63
C LEU A 246 9.65 -11.47 -15.65
N ALA A 247 10.93 -11.19 -15.92
CA ALA A 247 11.97 -12.20 -15.92
C ALA A 247 12.19 -12.83 -14.53
N GLU A 248 12.16 -12.01 -13.48
CA GLU A 248 12.26 -12.46 -12.08
C GLU A 248 11.06 -13.33 -11.66
N GLU A 249 9.86 -13.04 -12.16
CA GLU A 249 8.67 -13.82 -11.80
C GLU A 249 8.57 -15.13 -12.60
N MET A 250 8.99 -15.12 -13.86
CA MET A 250 8.98 -16.31 -14.74
C MET A 250 10.08 -17.34 -14.40
N THR A 251 11.02 -16.99 -13.53
CA THR A 251 12.11 -17.88 -13.09
C THR A 251 11.88 -18.52 -11.71
N LYS A 252 10.77 -18.18 -11.04
CA LYS A 252 10.34 -18.78 -9.76
C LYS A 252 9.48 -20.01 -9.98
#